data_AF-A0AAV3RAS8-F1
#
_entry.id   AF-A0AAV3RAS8-F1
#
_cell.length_a   1.000
_cell.length_b   1.000
_cell.length_c   1.000
_cell.angle_alpha   90.00
_cell.angle_beta   90.00
_cell.angle_gamma   90.00
#
_symmetry.space_group_name_H-M   'P 1'
#
loop_
_entity.id
_entity.type
_entity.pdbx_description
1 polymer ?
#
loop_
_entity_poly.entity_id
_entity_poly.type
_entity_poly.pdbx_seq_one_letter_code
_entity_poly.pdbx_strand_id
1 'polypeptide(L)'
;MTPEAYNTMVSYELPDKRVDPYFYNLVVKYMMHGPCGEINSSNVCMRDGRCKNHYPKNFTNYTTHGKGSYPNYRRRKDMRIAKVRGHLLDNSWVIPYNPTLLVQFNCHINVEICCDIRAVKYLYKYVHKGHDKGMFRIASDT
;
A
#
# COMPACT_ATOMS: atom_id res chain seq x y z
N MET A 1 14.79 9.00 14.01
CA MET A 1 14.92 8.56 12.60
C MET A 1 14.56 9.73 11.72
N THR A 2 15.37 10.07 10.72
CA THR A 2 15.10 11.22 9.83
C THR A 2 14.10 10.83 8.73
N PRO A 3 13.39 11.78 8.11
CA PRO A 3 12.49 11.50 6.98
C PRO A 3 13.18 10.83 5.80
N GLU A 4 14.47 11.10 5.60
CA GLU A 4 15.29 10.54 4.52
C GLU A 4 15.55 9.05 4.75
N ALA A 5 15.78 8.64 6.00
CA ALA A 5 15.96 7.23 6.35
C ALA A 5 14.70 6.39 6.07
N TYR A 6 13.51 7.00 6.05
CA TYR A 6 12.29 6.30 5.67
C TYR A 6 12.28 5.88 4.20
N ASN A 7 12.87 6.71 3.33
CA ASN A 7 12.89 6.47 1.89
C ASN A 7 13.78 5.29 1.48
N THR A 8 14.71 4.88 2.36
CA THR A 8 15.54 3.69 2.12
C THR A 8 14.83 2.40 2.53
N MET A 9 13.85 2.50 3.44
CA MET A 9 13.14 1.35 3.99
C MET A 9 11.82 1.07 3.28
N VAL A 10 11.09 2.11 2.85
CA VAL A 10 9.76 1.98 2.24
C VAL A 10 9.67 2.86 1.00
N SER A 11 9.08 2.31 -0.06
CA SER A 11 8.77 2.99 -1.32
C SER A 11 7.26 3.08 -1.54
N TYR A 12 6.86 4.15 -2.24
CA TYR A 12 5.50 4.42 -2.70
C TYR A 12 5.48 4.77 -4.20
N GLU A 13 6.51 4.35 -4.93
CA GLU A 13 6.76 4.77 -6.31
C GLU A 13 6.97 3.53 -7.19
N LEU A 14 6.55 3.60 -8.45
CA LEU A 14 6.85 2.59 -9.46
C LEU A 14 8.36 2.59 -9.77
N PRO A 15 9.01 1.42 -9.81
CA PRO A 15 10.39 1.33 -10.31
C PRO A 15 10.44 1.55 -11.83
N ASP A 16 11.63 1.82 -12.37
CA ASP A 16 11.80 1.93 -13.82
C ASP A 16 11.84 0.52 -14.44
N LYS A 17 10.83 0.22 -15.28
CA LYS A 17 10.72 -1.05 -16.00
C LYS A 17 11.94 -1.38 -16.85
N ARG A 18 12.69 -0.38 -17.33
CA ARG A 18 13.88 -0.60 -18.18
C ARG A 18 15.10 -1.02 -17.37
N VAL A 19 15.15 -0.67 -16.08
CA VAL A 19 16.27 -0.99 -15.18
C VAL A 19 16.06 -2.37 -14.57
N ASP A 20 14.86 -2.62 -14.04
CA ASP A 20 14.51 -3.92 -13.45
C ASP A 20 13.06 -4.31 -13.81
N PRO A 21 12.87 -5.02 -14.94
CA PRO A 21 11.56 -5.47 -15.37
C PRO A 21 10.90 -6.45 -14.38
N TYR A 22 11.70 -7.28 -13.69
CA TYR A 22 11.19 -8.28 -12.77
C TYR A 22 10.58 -7.61 -11.54
N PHE A 23 11.34 -6.73 -10.89
CA PHE A 23 10.87 -5.97 -9.75
C PHE A 23 9.69 -5.06 -10.10
N TYR A 24 9.73 -4.41 -11.27
CA TYR A 24 8.59 -3.67 -11.79
C TYR A 24 7.32 -4.52 -11.86
N ASN A 25 7.41 -5.74 -12.41
CA ASN A 25 6.26 -6.63 -12.49
C ASN A 25 5.74 -7.02 -11.11
N LEU A 26 6.60 -7.22 -10.10
CA LEU A 26 6.18 -7.48 -8.72
C LEU A 26 5.40 -6.30 -8.14
N VAL A 27 5.91 -5.07 -8.30
CA VAL A 27 5.25 -3.86 -7.80
C VAL A 27 3.90 -3.67 -8.49
N VAL A 28 3.82 -3.81 -9.82
CA VAL A 28 2.56 -3.70 -10.56
C VAL A 28 1.55 -4.77 -10.14
N LYS A 29 2.02 -6.00 -9.91
CA LYS A 29 1.16 -7.14 -9.57
C LYS A 29 0.60 -7.04 -8.16
N TYR A 30 1.42 -6.65 -7.18
CA TYR A 30 1.07 -6.77 -5.76
C TYR A 30 0.92 -5.44 -5.03
N MET A 31 1.53 -4.36 -5.51
CA MET A 31 1.60 -3.08 -4.79
C MET A 31 0.75 -1.98 -5.42
N MET A 32 -0.11 -2.30 -6.38
CA MET A 32 -1.03 -1.31 -6.97
C MET A 32 -2.39 -1.42 -6.31
N HIS A 33 -2.84 -0.33 -5.70
CA HIS A 33 -4.20 -0.22 -5.22
C HIS A 33 -5.17 -0.02 -6.40
N GLY A 34 -6.37 -0.57 -6.28
CA GLY A 34 -7.46 -0.27 -7.22
C GLY A 34 -7.40 -1.04 -8.54
N PRO A 35 -7.98 -0.49 -9.63
CA PRO A 35 -8.63 0.83 -9.67
C PRO A 35 -9.86 0.86 -8.76
N CYS A 36 -10.14 2.03 -8.19
CA CYS A 36 -11.31 2.30 -7.36
C CYS A 36 -11.74 3.76 -7.51
N GLY A 37 -12.70 4.23 -6.72
CA GLY A 37 -13.18 5.61 -6.82
C GLY A 37 -14.08 5.77 -8.04
N GLU A 38 -13.94 6.90 -8.72
CA GLU A 38 -14.68 7.20 -9.96
C GLU A 38 -14.36 6.19 -11.08
N ILE A 39 -13.14 5.65 -11.11
CA ILE A 39 -12.72 4.66 -12.11
C ILE A 39 -13.44 3.32 -11.90
N ASN A 40 -13.70 2.96 -10.64
CA ASN A 40 -14.37 1.71 -10.30
C ASN A 40 -15.04 1.81 -8.91
N SER A 41 -16.33 2.14 -8.93
CA SER A 41 -17.13 2.30 -7.72
C SER A 41 -17.55 0.98 -7.06
N SER A 42 -17.39 -0.16 -7.74
CA SER A 42 -17.77 -1.49 -7.21
C SER A 42 -16.63 -2.22 -6.49
N ASN A 43 -15.43 -1.64 -6.44
CA ASN A 43 -14.28 -2.26 -5.76
C ASN A 43 -14.55 -2.41 -4.25
N VAL A 44 -14.10 -3.51 -3.63
CA VAL A 44 -14.28 -3.85 -2.21
C VAL A 44 -13.71 -2.83 -1.22
N CYS A 45 -12.85 -1.92 -1.69
CA CYS A 45 -12.34 -0.82 -0.87
C CYS A 45 -13.30 0.38 -0.80
N MET A 46 -14.33 0.43 -1.64
CA MET A 46 -15.29 1.53 -1.70
C MET A 46 -16.24 1.49 -0.50
N ARG A 47 -16.46 2.65 0.13
CA ARG A 47 -17.48 2.90 1.16
C ARG A 47 -18.01 4.32 1.01
N ASP A 48 -19.33 4.48 1.07
CA ASP A 48 -20.01 5.78 0.98
C ASP A 48 -19.54 6.62 -0.23
N GLY A 49 -19.37 5.96 -1.38
CA GLY A 49 -18.93 6.59 -2.63
C GLY A 49 -17.43 6.94 -2.71
N ARG A 50 -16.61 6.61 -1.71
CA ARG A 50 -15.16 6.91 -1.68
C ARG A 50 -14.33 5.68 -1.34
N CYS A 51 -13.08 5.66 -1.77
CA CYS A 51 -12.16 4.61 -1.33
C CYS A 51 -11.87 4.78 0.16
N LYS A 52 -12.12 3.75 0.97
CA LYS A 52 -11.83 3.75 2.42
C LYS A 52 -10.37 4.04 2.76
N ASN A 53 -9.46 3.72 1.82
CA ASN A 53 -8.02 3.95 1.95
C ASN A 53 -7.58 5.27 1.32
N HIS A 54 -8.52 6.09 0.81
CA HIS A 54 -8.28 7.40 0.22
C HIS A 54 -7.30 7.36 -0.97
N TYR A 55 -7.56 6.45 -1.90
CA TYR A 55 -6.87 6.41 -3.19
C TYR A 55 -7.72 7.10 -4.28
N PRO A 56 -7.07 7.77 -5.26
CA PRO A 56 -5.61 8.00 -5.37
C PRO A 56 -5.04 8.92 -4.28
N LYS A 57 -3.76 8.73 -3.93
CA LYS A 57 -3.06 9.54 -2.92
C LYS A 57 -2.45 10.79 -3.56
N ASN A 58 -2.39 11.88 -2.79
CA ASN A 58 -1.71 13.11 -3.22
C ASN A 58 -0.21 12.87 -3.44
N PHE A 59 0.37 13.57 -4.42
CA PHE A 59 1.80 13.58 -4.64
C PHE A 59 2.53 14.43 -3.60
N THR A 60 3.77 14.07 -3.32
CA THR A 60 4.64 14.77 -2.39
C THR A 60 6.09 14.49 -2.76
N ASN A 61 6.91 15.54 -2.90
CA ASN A 61 8.30 15.42 -3.36
C ASN A 61 9.26 14.96 -2.25
N TYR A 62 8.89 15.11 -0.98
CA TYR A 62 9.76 14.83 0.16
C TYR A 62 8.98 14.19 1.29
N THR A 63 9.59 13.24 1.98
CA THR A 63 8.96 12.68 3.18
C THR A 63 8.97 13.71 4.29
N THR A 64 7.84 13.92 4.96
CA THR A 64 7.73 14.85 6.09
C THR A 64 7.22 14.15 7.34
N HIS A 65 7.65 14.65 8.51
CA HIS A 65 7.11 14.17 9.78
C HIS A 65 5.64 14.58 9.91
N GLY A 66 4.77 13.61 10.13
CA GLY A 66 3.39 13.88 10.51
C GLY A 66 3.34 14.35 11.96
N LYS A 67 2.88 15.58 12.22
CA LYS A 67 2.63 16.07 13.58
C LYS A 67 1.50 15.26 14.22
N GLY A 68 1.81 14.20 14.96
CA GLY A 68 0.80 13.29 15.50
C GLY A 68 0.05 12.47 14.42
N SER A 69 0.51 12.50 13.17
CA SER A 69 0.06 11.66 12.02
C SER A 69 1.20 10.75 11.51
N TYR A 70 0.90 9.71 10.74
CA TYR A 70 1.95 8.92 10.08
C TYR A 70 2.80 9.84 9.20
N PRO A 71 4.09 9.53 8.94
CA PRO A 71 4.87 10.31 8.00
C PRO A 71 4.14 10.46 6.66
N ASN A 72 4.14 11.65 6.09
CA ASN A 72 3.68 11.82 4.72
C ASN A 72 4.86 11.47 3.82
N TYR A 73 4.83 10.28 3.23
CA TYR A 73 5.95 9.75 2.46
C TYR A 73 6.06 10.39 1.08
N ARG A 74 7.29 10.45 0.58
CA ARG A 74 7.56 10.85 -0.79
C ARG A 74 6.81 9.96 -1.77
N ARG A 75 6.05 10.61 -2.65
CA ARG A 75 5.34 10.03 -3.78
C ARG A 75 5.40 11.03 -4.92
N ARG A 76 6.44 10.95 -5.76
CA ARG A 76 6.66 11.93 -6.82
C ARG A 76 5.66 11.74 -7.95
N LYS A 77 5.18 12.86 -8.50
CA LYS A 77 4.51 12.89 -9.80
C LYS A 77 5.59 12.83 -10.87
N ASP A 78 5.89 11.62 -11.33
CA ASP A 78 6.73 11.39 -12.49
C ASP A 78 5.89 10.90 -13.67
N MET A 79 6.52 10.66 -14.82
CA MET A 79 5.86 10.17 -16.02
C MET A 79 5.65 8.64 -16.00
N ARG A 80 5.88 7.96 -14.87
CA ARG A 80 5.74 6.50 -14.78
C ARG A 80 4.29 6.12 -14.61
N ILE A 81 3.85 5.23 -15.47
CA ILE A 81 2.48 4.73 -15.53
C ILE A 81 2.53 3.22 -15.73
N ALA A 82 1.69 2.49 -15.00
CA ALA A 82 1.49 1.06 -15.14
C ALA A 82 0.06 0.74 -15.58
N LYS A 83 -0.10 -0.27 -16.46
CA LYS A 83 -1.42 -0.79 -16.82
C LYS A 83 -1.87 -1.82 -15.79
N VAL A 84 -2.89 -1.50 -15.01
CA VAL A 84 -3.46 -2.36 -13.96
C VAL A 84 -4.93 -2.58 -14.27
N ARG A 85 -5.32 -3.85 -14.48
CA ARG A 85 -6.72 -4.24 -14.78
C ARG A 85 -7.36 -3.42 -15.91
N GLY A 86 -6.59 -3.09 -16.95
CA GLY A 86 -7.05 -2.30 -18.09
C GLY A 86 -6.90 -0.79 -17.96
N HIS A 87 -6.59 -0.27 -16.77
CA HIS A 87 -6.47 1.17 -16.51
C HIS A 87 -5.02 1.60 -16.32
N LEU A 88 -4.71 2.84 -16.72
CA LEU A 88 -3.40 3.45 -16.57
C LEU A 88 -3.33 4.13 -15.19
N LEU A 89 -2.48 3.61 -14.31
CA LEU A 89 -2.31 4.10 -12.94
C LEU A 89 -0.87 4.57 -12.73
N ASP A 90 -0.70 5.72 -12.07
CA ASP A 90 0.59 6.30 -11.74
C ASP A 90 0.98 6.04 -10.27
N ASN A 91 2.03 6.71 -9.80
CA ASN A 91 2.50 6.59 -8.43
C ASN A 91 1.42 6.90 -7.37
N SER A 92 0.33 7.64 -7.67
CA SER A 92 -0.77 7.91 -6.72
C SER A 92 -1.51 6.66 -6.23
N TRP A 93 -1.34 5.53 -6.94
CA TRP A 93 -2.01 4.26 -6.66
C TRP A 93 -1.15 3.23 -5.94
N VAL A 94 0.14 3.50 -5.75
CA VAL A 94 1.06 2.55 -5.12
C VAL A 94 0.76 2.42 -3.62
N ILE A 95 0.71 1.18 -3.14
CA ILE A 95 0.64 0.74 -1.74
C ILE A 95 2.07 0.75 -1.19
N PRO A 96 2.30 1.17 0.07
CA PRO A 96 3.65 1.14 0.63
C PRO A 96 4.27 -0.25 0.62
N TYR A 97 5.53 -0.33 0.23
CA TYR A 97 6.26 -1.60 0.26
C TYR A 97 7.74 -1.41 0.56
N ASN A 98 8.35 -2.45 1.14
CA ASN A 98 9.80 -2.58 1.21
C ASN A 98 10.27 -3.43 0.02
N PRO A 99 11.22 -2.95 -0.82
CA PRO A 99 11.72 -3.68 -1.98
C PRO A 99 12.20 -5.10 -1.67
N THR A 100 12.99 -5.26 -0.61
CA THR A 100 13.57 -6.55 -0.20
C THR A 100 12.49 -7.53 0.21
N LEU A 101 11.54 -7.11 1.05
CA LEU A 101 10.44 -7.98 1.49
C LEU A 101 9.53 -8.38 0.32
N LEU A 102 9.24 -7.46 -0.60
CA LEU A 102 8.42 -7.77 -1.77
C LEU A 102 9.06 -8.84 -2.65
N VAL A 103 10.36 -8.74 -2.92
CA VAL A 103 11.10 -9.73 -3.70
C VAL A 103 11.16 -11.07 -2.98
N GLN A 104 11.45 -11.05 -1.67
CA GLN A 104 11.61 -12.27 -0.88
C GLN A 104 10.32 -13.07 -0.74
N PHE A 105 9.18 -12.41 -0.54
CA PHE A 105 7.91 -13.09 -0.26
C PHE A 105 6.97 -13.16 -1.47
N ASN A 106 7.21 -12.37 -2.52
CA ASN A 106 6.47 -12.41 -3.79
C ASN A 106 4.94 -12.35 -3.58
N CYS A 107 4.48 -11.49 -2.67
CA CYS A 107 3.08 -11.39 -2.28
C CYS A 107 2.68 -9.94 -1.96
N HIS A 108 1.39 -9.72 -1.67
CA HIS A 108 0.92 -8.42 -1.24
C HIS A 108 1.34 -8.14 0.21
N ILE A 109 2.15 -7.10 0.41
CA ILE A 109 2.69 -6.67 1.71
C ILE A 109 2.41 -5.18 1.87
N ASN A 110 1.91 -4.80 3.05
CA ASN A 110 1.77 -3.40 3.45
C ASN A 110 2.82 -3.10 4.52
N VAL A 111 3.75 -2.18 4.25
CA VAL A 111 4.80 -1.81 5.22
C VAL A 111 4.63 -0.35 5.67
N GLU A 112 4.38 -0.15 6.96
CA GLU A 112 4.24 1.19 7.54
C GLU A 112 5.32 1.42 8.59
N ILE A 113 5.97 2.58 8.55
CA ILE A 113 6.96 2.94 9.57
C ILE A 113 6.22 3.64 10.72
N CYS A 114 6.39 3.08 11.93
CA CYS A 114 5.80 3.63 13.14
C CYS A 114 6.90 4.11 14.10
N CYS A 115 7.07 5.43 14.23
CA CYS A 115 8.16 6.05 15.02
C CYS A 115 7.69 6.90 16.20
N ASP A 116 6.41 6.88 16.54
CA ASP A 116 5.80 7.75 17.56
C ASP A 116 5.00 6.88 18.57
N ILE A 117 4.42 7.45 19.61
CA ILE A 117 3.60 6.77 20.64
C ILE A 117 2.46 5.91 20.05
N ARG A 118 2.10 6.15 18.79
CA ARG A 118 1.16 5.33 18.04
C ARG A 118 1.70 3.96 17.66
N ALA A 119 3.02 3.75 17.67
CA ALA A 119 3.62 2.42 17.59
C ALA A 119 3.16 1.55 18.76
N VAL A 120 3.08 2.13 19.96
CA VAL A 120 2.55 1.45 21.15
C VAL A 120 1.07 1.09 20.95
N LYS A 121 0.24 2.05 20.50
CA LYS A 121 -1.18 1.79 20.21
C LYS A 121 -1.36 0.73 19.11
N TYR A 122 -0.54 0.78 18.07
CA TYR A 122 -0.58 -0.16 16.96
C TYR A 122 -0.21 -1.56 17.43
N LEU A 123 0.92 -1.73 18.11
CA LEU A 123 1.33 -3.02 18.68
C LEU A 123 0.23 -3.58 19.61
N TYR A 124 -0.28 -2.76 20.53
CA TYR A 124 -1.35 -3.15 21.45
C TYR A 124 -2.61 -3.63 20.70
N LYS A 125 -3.03 -2.90 19.66
CA LYS A 125 -4.15 -3.30 18.80
C LYS A 125 -3.96 -4.69 18.20
N TYR A 126 -2.75 -5.02 17.72
CA TYR A 126 -2.50 -6.32 17.08
C TYR A 126 -2.33 -7.45 18.10
N VAL A 127 -1.75 -7.18 19.27
CA VAL A 127 -1.70 -8.13 20.38
C VAL A 127 -3.10 -8.49 20.86
N HIS A 128 -4.02 -7.53 20.91
CA HIS A 128 -5.38 -7.74 21.43
C HIS A 128 -6.46 -7.92 20.37
N LYS A 129 -6.10 -8.00 19.08
CA LYS A 129 -7.07 -8.25 17.99
C LYS A 129 -7.72 -9.64 18.10
N GLY A 130 -7.13 -10.53 18.89
CA GLY A 130 -7.51 -11.94 18.99
C GLY A 130 -6.93 -12.77 17.85
N HIS A 131 -6.88 -14.09 18.04
CA HIS A 131 -6.41 -15.02 17.02
C HIS A 131 -7.36 -15.06 15.81
N ASP A 132 -6.82 -15.37 14.64
CA ASP A 132 -7.63 -15.61 13.43
C ASP A 132 -8.60 -16.77 13.71
N LYS A 133 -9.90 -16.53 13.48
CA LYS A 133 -10.96 -17.53 13.68
C LYS A 133 -11.49 -17.96 12.33
N GLY A 134 -11.35 -19.24 12.01
CA GLY A 134 -12.02 -19.88 10.87
C GLY A 134 -13.39 -20.40 11.30
N MET A 135 -14.43 -20.08 10.52
CA MET A 135 -15.76 -20.68 10.68
C MET A 135 -16.05 -21.54 9.47
N PHE A 136 -16.32 -22.82 9.68
CA PHE A 136 -16.79 -23.72 8.64
C PHE A 136 -18.19 -24.19 9.00
N ARG A 137 -19.04 -24.27 7.98
CA ARG A 137 -20.41 -24.78 8.09
C ARG A 137 -20.45 -26.09 7.32
N ILE A 138 -20.70 -27.19 8.03
CA ILE A 138 -20.90 -28.49 7.41
C ILE A 138 -22.37 -28.54 6.99
N ALA A 139 -22.63 -28.63 5.69
CA ALA A 139 -23.94 -28.97 5.17
C ALA A 139 -23.97 -30.50 4.98
N SER A 140 -24.95 -31.16 5.58
CA SER A 140 -25.26 -32.55 5.28
C SER A 140 -26.08 -32.59 3.99
N ASP A 141 -25.58 -33.31 2.99
CA ASP A 141 -26.32 -33.60 1.78
C ASP A 141 -27.60 -34.34 2.15
N THR A 142 -28.74 -33.71 1.88
CA THR A 142 -30.07 -34.31 1.99
C THR A 142 -30.70 -34.31 0.61
#